data_AF-A0A1H6JJQ0-F1
#
_entry.id   AF-A0A1H6JJQ0-F1
#
_cell.length_a   1.000
_cell.length_b   1.000
_cell.length_c   1.000
_cell.angle_alpha   90.00
_cell.angle_beta   90.00
_cell.angle_gamma   90.00
#
_symmetry.space_group_name_H-M   'P 1'
#
loop_
_entity.id
_entity.type
_entity.pdbx_description
1 polymer ?
#
loop_
_entity_poly.entity_id
_entity_poly.type
_entity_poly.pdbx_seq_one_letter_code
_entity_poly.pdbx_strand_id
1 'polypeptide(L)'
;MAQSFYAPKRLIKKIDVVRVPINTKQLITLFACSKNLACNGNVSASPLASWKSSHYYISAVLLKNTTRQQIVLDPRDLLGEWKSATFHFNRLGRAGSPTDTTVVYLISLSPFEQSL
;
A
#
# COMPACT_ATOMS: atom_id res chain seq x y z
N MET A 1 -20.70 -29.91 -28.43
CA MET A 1 -20.06 -29.23 -27.28
C MET A 1 -19.50 -27.90 -27.78
N ALA A 2 -20.16 -26.80 -27.41
CA ALA A 2 -19.94 -25.46 -27.96
C ALA A 2 -19.62 -24.50 -26.81
N GLN A 3 -18.33 -24.22 -26.59
CA GLN A 3 -17.85 -23.19 -25.65
C GLN A 3 -16.65 -22.39 -26.20
N SER A 4 -16.33 -22.47 -27.49
CA SER A 4 -15.18 -21.77 -28.09
C SER A 4 -15.49 -20.40 -28.73
N PHE A 5 -16.67 -19.80 -28.51
CA PHE A 5 -17.16 -18.69 -29.35
C PHE A 5 -17.50 -17.34 -28.68
N TYR A 6 -17.36 -17.15 -27.35
CA TYR A 6 -17.85 -15.93 -26.68
C TYR A 6 -16.82 -15.17 -25.83
N ALA A 7 -15.62 -14.89 -26.36
CA ALA A 7 -14.79 -13.82 -25.80
C ALA A 7 -14.00 -13.10 -26.90
N PRO A 8 -14.33 -11.83 -27.24
CA PRO A 8 -13.51 -11.06 -28.17
C PRO A 8 -12.13 -10.83 -27.56
N LYS A 9 -11.06 -11.20 -28.29
CA LYS A 9 -9.64 -10.96 -27.96
C LYS A 9 -9.24 -9.47 -27.87
N ARG A 10 -10.21 -8.55 -27.75
CA ARG A 10 -10.05 -7.09 -27.92
C ARG A 10 -10.40 -6.25 -26.67
N LEU A 11 -10.37 -6.86 -25.48
CA LEU A 11 -10.60 -6.19 -24.19
C LEU A 11 -9.39 -6.24 -23.24
N ILE A 12 -8.25 -6.77 -23.68
CA ILE A 12 -7.01 -6.74 -22.92
C ILE A 12 -6.23 -5.50 -23.37
N LYS A 13 -6.52 -4.34 -22.79
CA LYS A 13 -5.56 -3.24 -22.82
C LYS A 13 -4.31 -3.79 -22.13
N LYS A 14 -3.19 -3.93 -22.84
CA LYS A 14 -1.91 -4.26 -22.19
C LYS A 14 -1.61 -3.13 -21.23
N ILE A 15 -1.86 -3.37 -19.95
CA ILE A 15 -1.43 -2.46 -18.91
C ILE A 15 0.03 -2.80 -18.71
N ASP A 16 0.93 -1.99 -19.27
CA ASP A 16 2.37 -2.15 -19.09
C ASP A 16 2.73 -1.74 -17.66
N VAL A 17 2.52 -2.68 -16.74
CA VAL A 17 2.90 -2.59 -15.33
C VAL A 17 3.99 -3.62 -15.11
N VAL A 18 5.20 -3.14 -14.83
CA VAL A 18 6.36 -4.00 -14.59
C VAL A 18 6.73 -3.93 -13.12
N ARG A 19 6.94 -5.10 -12.50
CA ARG A 19 7.41 -5.17 -11.11
C ARG A 19 8.81 -4.57 -11.02
N VAL A 20 9.03 -3.69 -10.04
CA VAL A 20 10.34 -3.10 -9.74
C VAL A 20 10.86 -3.64 -8.40
N PRO A 21 12.17 -3.77 -8.23
CA PRO A 21 12.75 -4.23 -6.97
C PRO A 21 12.48 -3.24 -5.84
N ILE A 22 12.24 -3.78 -4.66
CA ILE A 22 12.01 -3.07 -3.39
C ILE A 22 12.47 -3.95 -2.23
N ASN A 23 12.93 -3.38 -1.12
CA ASN A 23 13.34 -4.15 0.04
C ASN A 23 12.13 -4.57 0.88
N THR A 24 11.57 -5.74 0.61
CA THR A 24 10.35 -6.23 1.30
C THR A 24 10.60 -6.78 2.70
N LYS A 25 11.86 -6.91 3.13
CA LYS A 25 12.21 -7.51 4.43
C LYS A 25 12.35 -6.49 5.54
N GLN A 26 12.39 -5.20 5.20
CA GLN A 26 12.65 -4.13 6.14
C GLN A 26 11.35 -3.40 6.51
N LEU A 27 11.14 -3.19 7.81
CA LEU A 27 10.12 -2.27 8.28
C LEU A 27 10.56 -0.84 8.00
N ILE A 28 9.62 -0.03 7.53
CA ILE A 28 9.87 1.37 7.20
C ILE A 28 9.07 2.32 8.10
N THR A 29 9.55 3.55 8.18
CA THR A 29 8.83 4.68 8.78
C THR A 29 7.92 5.27 7.71
N LEU A 30 6.61 5.00 7.80
CA LEU A 30 5.63 5.51 6.81
C LEU A 30 4.69 6.57 7.39
N PHE A 31 4.60 6.71 8.71
CA PHE A 31 3.65 7.62 9.34
C PHE A 31 4.35 8.68 10.18
N ALA A 32 3.88 9.91 10.04
CA ALA A 32 4.23 11.03 10.90
C ALA A 32 3.58 10.87 12.27
N CYS A 33 4.11 11.57 13.26
CA CYS A 33 3.47 11.69 14.55
C CYS A 33 2.15 12.47 14.42
N SER A 34 1.05 11.89 14.90
CA SER A 34 -0.24 12.56 14.93
C SER A 34 -0.97 12.28 16.24
N LYS A 35 -2.12 12.92 16.46
CA LYS A 35 -2.94 12.66 17.65
C LYS A 35 -3.32 11.19 17.81
N ASN A 36 -3.43 10.46 16.69
CA ASN A 36 -3.88 9.07 16.65
C ASN A 36 -2.72 8.07 16.43
N LEU A 37 -1.56 8.55 16.00
CA LEU A 37 -0.40 7.73 15.66
C LEU A 37 0.82 8.19 16.45
N ALA A 38 1.33 7.32 17.32
CA ALA A 38 2.65 7.50 17.89
C ALA A 38 3.70 7.35 16.78
N CYS A 39 4.70 8.24 16.78
CA CYS A 39 5.83 8.24 15.86
C CYS A 39 6.41 6.82 15.73
N ASN A 40 6.16 6.14 14.60
CA ASN A 40 6.63 4.77 14.30
C ASN A 40 6.25 3.65 15.29
N GLY A 41 5.41 3.91 16.30
CA GLY A 41 5.15 2.97 17.38
C GLY A 41 3.89 2.13 17.20
N ASN A 42 2.87 2.68 16.55
CA ASN A 42 1.52 2.12 16.59
C ASN A 42 1.16 1.26 15.36
N VAL A 43 1.83 1.51 14.24
CA VAL A 43 1.56 0.83 12.97
C VAL A 43 2.90 0.47 12.34
N SER A 44 3.17 -0.83 12.23
CA SER A 44 4.29 -1.33 11.45
C SER A 44 3.95 -1.29 9.96
N ALA A 45 4.90 -0.84 9.14
CA ALA A 45 4.77 -0.74 7.69
C ALA A 45 5.81 -1.62 7.01
N SER A 46 5.38 -2.61 6.24
CA SER A 46 6.24 -3.56 5.51
C SER A 46 5.97 -3.47 4.01
N PRO A 47 6.93 -3.02 3.19
CA PRO A 47 6.73 -2.99 1.74
C PRO A 47 6.52 -4.40 1.19
N LEU A 48 5.49 -4.59 0.35
CA LEU A 48 5.16 -5.89 -0.23
C LEU A 48 5.69 -6.02 -1.67
N ALA A 49 5.45 -4.98 -2.46
CA ALA A 49 5.84 -4.93 -3.85
C ALA A 49 5.72 -3.50 -4.37
N SER A 50 6.46 -3.22 -5.43
CA SER A 50 6.29 -2.01 -6.21
C SER A 50 6.26 -2.35 -7.69
N TRP A 51 5.54 -1.55 -8.44
CA TRP A 51 5.41 -1.65 -9.88
C TRP A 51 5.56 -0.28 -10.52
N LYS A 52 6.05 -0.26 -11.75
CA LYS A 52 6.10 0.94 -12.58
C LYS A 52 5.09 0.81 -13.71
N SER A 53 4.30 1.86 -13.93
CA SER A 53 3.46 2.00 -15.11
C SER A 53 3.66 3.37 -15.73
N SER A 54 4.19 3.41 -16.96
CA SER A 54 4.50 4.65 -17.67
C SER A 54 5.34 5.61 -16.78
N HIS A 55 4.72 6.68 -16.28
CA HIS A 55 5.36 7.73 -15.45
C HIS A 55 5.18 7.56 -13.94
N TYR A 56 4.39 6.58 -13.48
CA TYR A 56 4.08 6.40 -12.07
C TYR A 56 4.68 5.12 -11.51
N TYR A 57 5.02 5.19 -10.23
CA TYR A 57 5.31 4.05 -9.38
C TYR A 57 4.11 3.80 -8.47
N ILE A 58 3.77 2.53 -8.32
CA ILE A 58 2.69 2.05 -7.46
C ILE A 58 3.34 1.12 -6.44
N SER A 59 3.19 1.40 -5.16
CA SER A 59 3.79 0.59 -4.09
C SER A 59 2.71 0.11 -3.12
N ALA A 60 2.69 -1.19 -2.86
CA ALA A 60 1.83 -1.80 -1.86
C ALA A 60 2.62 -1.98 -0.57
N VAL A 61 2.09 -1.46 0.54
CA VAL A 61 2.69 -1.57 1.87
C VAL A 61 1.69 -2.22 2.82
N LEU A 62 2.10 -3.30 3.45
CA LEU A 62 1.33 -3.94 4.52
C LEU A 62 1.42 -3.09 5.77
N LEU A 63 0.28 -2.74 6.33
CA LEU A 63 0.17 -2.00 7.57
C LEU A 63 -0.40 -2.92 8.64
N LYS A 64 0.26 -3.01 9.79
CA LYS A 64 -0.20 -3.82 10.91
C LYS A 64 -0.17 -3.02 12.21
N ASN A 65 -1.30 -3.01 12.91
CA ASN A 65 -1.43 -2.39 14.21
C ASN A 65 -0.69 -3.21 15.28
N THR A 66 0.17 -2.53 16.03
CA THR A 66 0.99 -3.11 17.11
C THR A 66 0.42 -2.81 18.50
N THR A 67 -0.68 -2.07 18.58
CA THR A 67 -1.31 -1.60 19.82
C THR A 67 -2.58 -2.39 20.17
N ARG A 68 -3.03 -2.26 21.43
CA ARG A 68 -4.30 -2.87 21.88
C ARG A 68 -5.55 -2.04 21.53
N GLN A 69 -5.37 -0.86 20.93
CA GLN A 69 -6.45 0.04 20.56
C GLN A 69 -6.77 -0.07 19.06
N GLN A 70 -7.98 0.30 18.66
CA GLN A 70 -8.28 0.46 17.24
C GLN A 70 -7.64 1.75 16.73
N ILE A 71 -7.17 1.73 15.48
CA ILE A 71 -6.54 2.88 14.83
C ILE A 71 -7.34 3.20 13.57
N VAL A 72 -7.64 4.48 13.37
CA VAL A 72 -8.15 4.99 12.09
C VAL A 72 -6.99 5.69 11.39
N LEU A 73 -6.66 5.21 10.19
CA LEU A 73 -5.59 5.71 9.35
C LEU A 73 -6.09 6.93 8.57
N ASP A 74 -5.30 8.00 8.62
CA ASP A 74 -5.49 9.20 7.82
C ASP A 74 -4.40 9.26 6.75
N PRO A 75 -4.74 9.41 5.45
CA PRO A 75 -3.72 9.52 4.41
C PRO A 75 -2.82 10.74 4.57
N ARG A 76 -3.25 11.77 5.33
CA ARG A 76 -2.44 12.96 5.64
C ARG A 76 -1.33 12.70 6.66
N ASP A 77 -1.41 11.59 7.39
CA ASP A 77 -0.36 11.17 8.31
C ASP A 77 0.77 10.41 7.59
N LEU A 78 0.64 10.10 6.29
CA LEU A 78 1.68 9.41 5.52
C LEU A 78 2.87 10.33 5.25
N LEU A 79 4.07 9.84 5.56
CA LEU A 79 5.35 10.46 5.18
C LEU A 79 5.68 10.11 3.74
N GLY A 80 6.27 11.06 3.02
CA GLY A 80 6.73 10.90 1.65
C GLY A 80 5.96 11.73 0.62
N GLU A 81 6.45 11.71 -0.61
CA GLU A 81 5.96 12.46 -1.76
C GLU A 81 4.97 11.61 -2.59
N TRP A 82 3.77 11.42 -2.03
CA TRP A 82 2.70 10.65 -2.68
C TRP A 82 1.79 11.53 -3.53
N LYS A 83 1.52 11.11 -4.76
CA LYS A 83 0.48 11.70 -5.62
C LYS A 83 -0.92 11.25 -5.24
N SER A 84 -1.02 10.03 -4.72
CA SER A 84 -2.26 9.50 -4.15
C SER A 84 -1.94 8.33 -3.22
N ALA A 85 -2.81 8.13 -2.23
CA ALA A 85 -2.76 7.02 -1.32
C ALA A 85 -4.16 6.44 -1.15
N THR A 86 -4.29 5.11 -1.17
CA THR A 86 -5.56 4.44 -0.95
C THR A 86 -5.37 3.27 0.00
N PHE A 87 -6.08 3.31 1.12
CA PHE A 87 -6.17 2.18 2.04
C PHE A 87 -7.23 1.20 1.54
N HIS A 88 -6.93 -0.09 1.57
CA HIS A 88 -7.94 -1.13 1.33
C HIS A 88 -9.05 -1.04 2.39
N PHE A 89 -8.63 -0.92 3.66
CA PHE A 89 -9.46 -0.46 4.77
C PHE A 89 -8.69 0.57 5.59
N ASN A 90 -9.32 1.69 5.96
CA ASN A 90 -8.69 2.75 6.74
C ASN A 90 -8.79 2.52 8.27
N ARG A 91 -9.34 1.40 8.73
CA ARG A 91 -9.44 1.06 10.14
C ARG A 91 -8.67 -0.21 10.41
N LEU A 92 -7.77 -0.14 11.37
CA LEU A 92 -7.09 -1.29 11.94
C LEU A 92 -7.72 -1.65 13.29
N GLY A 93 -8.11 -2.92 13.41
CA GLY A 93 -8.48 -3.51 14.69
C GLY A 93 -7.29 -3.59 15.64
N ARG A 94 -7.56 -3.95 16.90
CA ARG A 94 -6.52 -4.18 17.91
C ARG A 94 -5.52 -5.26 17.45
N ALA A 95 -4.27 -5.17 17.86
CA ALA A 95 -3.23 -6.15 17.57
C ALA A 95 -3.70 -7.58 17.90
N GLY A 96 -3.47 -8.51 16.97
CA GLY A 96 -3.89 -9.91 17.08
C GLY A 96 -5.35 -10.18 16.69
N SER A 97 -6.13 -9.14 16.35
CA SER A 97 -7.48 -9.34 15.78
C SER A 97 -7.40 -9.66 14.28
N PRO A 98 -8.42 -10.30 13.69
CA PRO A 98 -8.48 -10.56 12.24
C PRO A 98 -8.43 -9.30 11.36
N THR A 99 -8.66 -8.14 11.96
CA THR A 99 -8.71 -6.83 11.30
C THR A 99 -7.50 -5.95 11.65
N ASP A 100 -6.48 -6.50 12.31
CA ASP A 100 -5.29 -5.75 12.75
C ASP A 100 -4.34 -5.35 11.62
N THR A 101 -4.65 -5.78 10.39
CA THR A 101 -3.80 -5.63 9.22
C THR A 101 -4.61 -5.08 8.03
N THR A 102 -3.99 -4.20 7.24
CA THR A 102 -4.53 -3.67 5.98
C THR A 102 -3.40 -3.42 4.99
N VAL A 103 -3.72 -3.04 3.76
CA VAL A 103 -2.72 -2.62 2.75
C VAL A 103 -3.03 -1.20 2.33
N VAL A 104 -1.97 -0.40 2.19
CA VAL A 104 -2.02 0.90 1.50
C VAL A 104 -1.35 0.80 0.15
N TYR A 105 -1.98 1.40 -0.85
CA TYR A 105 -1.43 1.57 -2.20
C TYR A 105 -1.02 3.02 -2.38
N LEU A 106 0.26 3.23 -2.66
CA LEU A 106 0.89 4.55 -2.76
C LEU A 106 1.30 4.79 -4.21
N ILE A 107 0.95 5.95 -4.75
CA ILE A 107 1.33 6.38 -6.10
C ILE A 107 2.37 7.50 -6.00
N SER A 108 3.49 7.38 -6.70
CA SER A 108 4.56 8.38 -6.73
C SER A 108 5.14 8.56 -8.14
N LEU A 109 5.91 9.63 -8.34
CA LEU A 109 6.66 9.87 -9.59
C LEU A 109 8.06 9.22 -9.58
N SER A 110 8.57 8.90 -8.39
CA SER A 110 9.88 8.30 -8.17
C SER A 110 9.73 6.88 -7.60
N PRO A 111 10.77 6.04 -7.68
CA PRO A 111 10.81 4.76 -6.96
C PRO A 111 10.46 4.92 -5.47
N PHE A 112 9.92 3.86 -4.88
CA PHE A 112 9.41 3.86 -3.51
C PHE A 112 10.38 4.47 -2.49
N GLU A 113 11.62 3.98 -2.45
CA GLU A 113 12.65 4.43 -1.50
C GLU A 113 13.01 5.91 -1.65
N GLN A 114 12.87 6.48 -2.85
CA GLN A 114 13.14 7.90 -3.11
C GLN A 114 11.93 8.79 -2.82
N SER A 115 10.74 8.19 -2.73
CA SER A 115 9.50 8.89 -2.45
C SER A 115 9.14 8.88 -0.97
N LEU A 116 9.83 8.07 -0.16
CA LEU A 116 9.61 7.93 1.28
C LEU A 116 10.18 9.13 2.05
#